data_AF-A0A0K6GKY1-F1
#
_entry.id   AF-A0A0K6GKY1-F1
#
_cell.length_a   1.000
_cell.length_b   1.000
_cell.length_c   1.000
_cell.angle_alpha   90.00
_cell.angle_beta   90.00
_cell.angle_gamma   90.00
#
_symmetry.space_group_name_H-M   'P 1'
#
loop_
_entity.id
_entity.type
_entity.pdbx_description
1 polymer ?
#
loop_
_entity_poly.entity_id
_entity_poly.type
_entity_poly.pdbx_seq_one_letter_code
_entity_poly.pdbx_strand_id
1 'polypeptide(L)'
;MFLSLLLSMMTAFSFNGHACTKKLDEANVQLCGKEDGDWVRHFMLRVGKETYAFPEWEHVNDPKAIPQLYSIDVTEDGKEDVVVFLVKARGNGTYKNEVHVFTHSQSGMEEVIVEDPRTVVLKSMKMKETDEGTELVIDHVHALIPYNRQGERGIKVTFDRFVKYAIDKQKLKAVLLLERKKGEYIGSLIVTYEYKDGLFQGTHIDFIRH
;
A
#
# COMPACT_ATOMS: atom_id res chain seq x y z
N MET A 1 -33.45 -34.61 -6.23
CA MET A 1 -32.60 -33.42 -6.47
C MET A 1 -32.23 -32.84 -5.12
N PHE A 2 -30.94 -32.63 -4.89
CA PHE A 2 -30.33 -32.49 -3.57
C PHE A 2 -30.65 -31.16 -2.88
N LEU A 3 -31.04 -31.27 -1.61
CA LEU A 3 -31.12 -30.18 -0.64
C LEU A 3 -29.70 -29.92 -0.11
N SER A 4 -29.08 -28.81 -0.49
CA SER A 4 -27.77 -28.40 0.05
C SER A 4 -27.99 -27.53 1.28
N LEU A 5 -27.82 -28.12 2.47
CA LEU A 5 -27.53 -27.37 3.69
C LEU A 5 -26.05 -26.98 3.65
N LEU A 6 -25.76 -25.71 3.43
CA LEU A 6 -24.46 -25.13 3.80
C LEU A 6 -24.51 -24.82 5.30
N LEU A 7 -23.96 -25.73 6.10
CA LEU A 7 -23.63 -25.47 7.49
C LEU A 7 -22.53 -24.40 7.51
N SER A 8 -22.88 -23.18 7.90
CA SER A 8 -21.92 -22.15 8.27
C SER A 8 -21.20 -22.59 9.55
N MET A 9 -20.03 -23.21 9.41
CA MET A 9 -19.09 -23.37 10.52
C MET A 9 -18.55 -21.98 10.88
N MET A 10 -19.18 -21.32 11.85
CA MET A 10 -18.48 -20.31 12.64
C MET A 10 -17.48 -21.07 13.52
N THR A 11 -16.25 -21.22 13.04
CA THR A 11 -15.13 -21.59 13.90
C THR A 11 -14.89 -20.46 14.88
N ALA A 12 -15.25 -20.70 16.14
CA ALA A 12 -14.79 -19.88 17.25
C ALA A 12 -13.26 -20.04 17.34
N PHE A 13 -12.51 -19.13 16.72
CA PHE A 13 -11.07 -19.05 16.91
C PHE A 13 -10.79 -18.73 18.38
N SER A 14 -9.99 -19.56 19.05
CA SER A 14 -9.47 -19.26 20.39
C SER A 14 -8.37 -18.21 20.27
N PHE A 15 -8.59 -17.03 20.86
CA PHE A 15 -7.83 -15.78 20.70
C PHE A 15 -6.62 -15.62 21.65
N ASN A 16 -5.97 -16.72 22.05
CA ASN A 16 -4.77 -16.63 22.88
C ASN A 16 -3.53 -16.33 22.00
N GLY A 17 -2.91 -15.17 22.20
CA GLY A 17 -1.57 -14.84 21.65
C GLY A 17 -1.49 -13.64 20.70
N HIS A 18 -2.59 -12.94 20.41
CA HIS A 18 -2.53 -11.70 19.62
C HIS A 18 -2.09 -10.51 20.46
N ALA A 19 -1.01 -9.84 20.04
CA ALA A 19 -0.56 -8.58 20.62
C ALA A 19 -1.07 -7.42 19.77
N CYS A 20 -1.57 -6.36 20.41
CA CYS A 20 -1.99 -5.17 19.68
C CYS A 20 -0.79 -4.28 19.36
N THR A 21 -0.40 -4.26 18.09
CA THR A 21 0.78 -3.57 17.58
C THR A 21 0.53 -2.06 17.45
N LYS A 22 -0.72 -1.64 17.27
CA LYS A 22 -1.14 -0.23 17.23
C LYS A 22 -2.51 0.00 17.84
N LYS A 23 -2.68 1.17 18.45
CA LYS A 23 -3.92 1.65 19.05
C LYS A 23 -4.08 3.15 18.79
N LEU A 24 -5.30 3.55 18.44
CA LEU A 24 -5.76 4.93 18.38
C LEU A 24 -6.88 5.07 19.40
N ASP A 25 -6.55 5.56 20.60
CA ASP A 25 -7.50 5.57 21.72
C ASP A 25 -8.68 6.53 21.47
N GLU A 26 -8.43 7.69 20.87
CA GLU A 26 -9.46 8.69 20.54
C GLU A 26 -10.49 8.15 19.53
N ALA A 27 -10.02 7.38 18.53
CA ALA A 27 -10.87 6.77 17.52
C ALA A 27 -11.42 5.38 17.93
N ASN A 28 -11.00 4.84 19.08
CA ASN A 28 -11.28 3.47 19.52
C ASN A 28 -10.97 2.41 18.45
N VAL A 29 -9.79 2.53 17.83
CA VAL A 29 -9.30 1.60 16.81
C VAL A 29 -8.04 0.88 17.29
N GLN A 30 -7.98 -0.44 17.11
CA GLN A 30 -6.80 -1.23 17.47
C GLN A 30 -6.46 -2.23 16.36
N LEU A 31 -5.18 -2.32 16.04
CA LEU A 31 -4.64 -3.34 15.14
C LEU A 31 -3.84 -4.34 15.97
N CYS A 32 -4.23 -5.61 15.91
CA CYS A 32 -3.59 -6.68 16.64
C CYS A 32 -3.17 -7.80 15.69
N GLY A 33 -2.06 -8.46 15.98
CA GLY A 33 -1.52 -9.54 15.16
C GLY A 33 -0.83 -10.58 16.02
N LYS A 34 -0.47 -11.71 15.42
CA LYS A 34 0.24 -12.80 16.08
C LYS A 34 1.64 -12.91 15.50
N GLU A 35 2.65 -12.87 16.35
CA GLU A 35 4.03 -13.12 15.93
C GLU A 35 4.21 -14.58 15.48
N ASP A 36 4.90 -14.76 14.38
CA ASP A 36 5.21 -16.02 13.71
C ASP A 36 6.60 -15.93 13.05
N GLY A 37 7.64 -16.01 13.88
CA GLY A 37 9.03 -15.87 13.45
C GLY A 37 9.32 -14.48 12.87
N ASP A 38 9.77 -14.45 11.62
CA ASP A 38 10.07 -13.22 10.87
C ASP A 38 8.82 -12.45 10.42
N TRP A 39 7.63 -12.91 10.77
CA TRP A 39 6.35 -12.32 10.38
C TRP A 39 5.45 -12.05 11.58
N VAL A 40 4.56 -11.07 11.42
CA VAL A 40 3.33 -10.91 12.19
C VAL A 40 2.18 -11.23 11.24
N ARG A 41 1.26 -12.10 11.66
CA ARG A 41 0.19 -12.66 10.82
C ARG A 41 -1.15 -12.67 11.55
N HIS A 42 -2.19 -13.07 10.82
CA HIS A 42 -3.54 -13.27 11.35
C HIS A 42 -4.07 -12.01 12.04
N PHE A 43 -4.00 -10.89 11.31
CA PHE A 43 -4.36 -9.60 11.87
C PHE A 43 -5.84 -9.53 12.25
N MET A 44 -6.12 -8.71 13.25
CA MET A 44 -7.45 -8.29 13.65
C MET A 44 -7.48 -6.77 13.74
N LEU A 45 -8.51 -6.18 13.16
CA LEU A 45 -8.83 -4.78 13.32
C LEU A 45 -10.05 -4.67 14.24
N ARG A 46 -9.90 -3.96 15.36
CA ARG A 46 -10.99 -3.65 16.27
C ARG A 46 -11.39 -2.21 16.06
N VAL A 47 -12.68 -1.98 15.82
CA VAL A 47 -13.26 -0.64 15.64
C VAL A 47 -14.48 -0.54 16.54
N GLY A 48 -14.40 0.25 17.61
CA GLY A 48 -15.48 0.30 18.58
C GLY A 48 -15.66 -1.03 19.33
N LYS A 49 -16.81 -1.67 19.11
CA LYS A 49 -17.14 -3.01 19.64
C LYS A 49 -16.96 -4.13 18.62
N GLU A 50 -16.77 -3.77 17.35
CA GLU A 50 -16.65 -4.72 16.25
C GLU A 50 -15.21 -5.19 16.08
N THR A 51 -15.05 -6.42 15.60
CA THR A 51 -13.75 -7.01 15.29
C THR A 51 -13.79 -7.66 13.91
N TYR A 52 -12.85 -7.25 13.06
CA TYR A 52 -12.66 -7.76 11.71
C TYR A 52 -11.38 -8.59 11.66
N ALA A 53 -11.44 -9.79 11.10
CA ALA A 53 -10.31 -10.72 11.05
C ALA A 53 -9.76 -10.82 9.62
N PHE A 54 -8.43 -10.70 9.50
CA PHE A 54 -7.70 -10.76 8.24
C PHE A 54 -6.60 -11.81 8.33
N PRO A 55 -6.95 -13.10 8.17
CA PRO A 55 -6.01 -14.20 8.32
C PRO A 55 -4.83 -14.13 7.34
N GLU A 56 -5.06 -13.54 6.16
CA GLU A 56 -4.10 -13.42 5.05
C GLU A 56 -3.19 -12.19 5.13
N TRP A 57 -3.49 -11.23 6.01
CA TRP A 57 -2.62 -10.07 6.19
C TRP A 57 -1.32 -10.50 6.86
N GLU A 58 -0.21 -9.96 6.38
CA GLU A 58 1.10 -10.22 6.95
C GLU A 58 1.91 -8.94 7.04
N HIS A 59 2.85 -8.93 7.97
CA HIS A 59 3.77 -7.85 8.18
C HIS A 59 5.12 -8.42 8.57
N VAL A 60 6.22 -7.84 8.09
CA VAL A 60 7.55 -8.27 8.53
C VAL A 60 7.72 -7.97 10.02
N ASN A 61 8.19 -8.94 10.79
CA ASN A 61 8.50 -8.77 12.22
C ASN A 61 9.88 -8.14 12.39
N ASP A 62 10.03 -6.87 12.00
CA ASP A 62 11.26 -6.09 12.13
C ASP A 62 10.99 -4.84 12.97
N PRO A 63 11.71 -4.61 14.09
CA PRO A 63 11.56 -3.39 14.90
C PRO A 63 11.70 -2.07 14.12
N LYS A 64 12.34 -2.08 12.95
CA LYS A 64 12.51 -0.91 12.06
C LYS A 64 11.38 -0.75 11.04
N ALA A 65 10.43 -1.68 11.01
CA ALA A 65 9.24 -1.65 10.17
C ALA A 65 8.03 -1.83 11.09
N ILE A 66 7.37 -0.74 11.43
CA ILE A 66 6.22 -0.77 12.34
C ILE A 66 4.94 -0.57 11.51
N PRO A 67 3.86 -1.35 11.75
CA PRO A 67 2.57 -1.08 11.12
C PRO A 67 2.12 0.35 11.38
N GLN A 68 1.44 0.96 10.42
CA GLN A 68 0.84 2.28 10.61
C GLN A 68 -0.68 2.13 10.61
N LEU A 69 -1.33 2.93 11.44
CA LEU A 69 -2.77 2.93 11.66
C LEU A 69 -3.22 4.38 11.78
N TYR A 70 -4.23 4.76 10.99
CA TYR A 70 -4.80 6.11 10.96
C TYR A 70 -6.32 6.04 11.07
N SER A 71 -6.91 7.10 11.63
CA SER A 71 -8.33 7.44 11.57
C SER A 71 -8.41 8.82 10.92
N ILE A 72 -8.85 8.90 9.67
CA ILE A 72 -8.80 10.12 8.87
C ILE A 72 -9.76 10.00 7.68
N ASP A 73 -10.46 11.09 7.35
CA ASP A 73 -11.33 11.17 6.17
C ASP A 73 -10.49 11.22 4.88
N VAL A 74 -10.23 10.07 4.26
CA VAL A 74 -9.51 9.95 2.98
C VAL A 74 -10.46 9.84 1.80
N THR A 75 -11.74 9.53 2.05
CA THR A 75 -12.80 9.53 1.04
C THR A 75 -13.39 10.91 0.76
N GLU A 76 -13.12 11.87 1.64
CA GLU A 76 -13.66 13.25 1.63
C GLU A 76 -15.19 13.29 1.76
N ASP A 77 -15.78 12.32 2.47
CA ASP A 77 -17.22 12.24 2.72
C ASP A 77 -17.67 12.88 4.06
N GLY A 78 -16.70 13.40 4.82
CA GLY A 78 -16.90 14.02 6.13
C GLY A 78 -16.84 13.04 7.31
N LYS A 79 -16.52 11.76 7.10
CA LYS A 79 -16.35 10.74 8.15
C LYS A 79 -14.94 10.19 8.12
N GLU A 80 -14.43 9.82 9.29
CA GLU A 80 -13.11 9.22 9.37
C GLU A 80 -13.10 7.79 8.85
N ASP A 81 -12.14 7.48 7.99
CA ASP A 81 -11.83 6.14 7.54
C ASP A 81 -10.67 5.55 8.35
N VAL A 82 -10.62 4.22 8.44
CA VAL A 82 -9.48 3.54 9.06
C VAL A 82 -8.50 3.09 7.99
N VAL A 83 -7.26 3.59 8.06
CA VAL A 83 -6.20 3.23 7.11
C VAL A 83 -5.10 2.46 7.82
N VAL A 84 -4.77 1.29 7.28
CA VAL A 84 -3.69 0.42 7.78
C VAL A 84 -2.60 0.32 6.73
N PHE A 85 -1.34 0.51 7.12
CA PHE A 85 -0.19 0.18 6.29
C PHE A 85 0.63 -0.95 6.91
N LEU A 86 0.86 -2.02 6.14
CA LEU A 86 1.64 -3.19 6.54
C LEU A 86 2.88 -3.33 5.65
N VAL A 87 4.08 -3.31 6.23
CA VAL A 87 5.31 -3.58 5.48
C VAL A 87 5.43 -5.08 5.19
N LYS A 88 5.51 -5.46 3.91
CA LYS A 88 5.61 -6.85 3.42
C LYS A 88 7.01 -7.24 3.01
N ALA A 89 7.85 -6.28 2.66
CA ALA A 89 9.25 -6.53 2.33
C ALA A 89 10.10 -5.31 2.65
N ARG A 90 11.27 -5.53 3.24
CA ARG A 90 12.26 -4.48 3.51
C ARG A 90 13.67 -5.05 3.46
N GLY A 91 14.64 -4.24 3.03
CA GLY A 91 16.06 -4.56 3.08
C GLY A 91 16.69 -4.70 1.69
N ASN A 92 18.01 -4.57 1.61
CA ASN A 92 18.77 -4.66 0.35
C ASN A 92 18.28 -3.72 -0.77
N GLY A 93 17.78 -2.52 -0.42
CA GLY A 93 17.17 -1.60 -1.40
C GLY A 93 15.75 -2.00 -1.85
N THR A 94 15.06 -2.84 -1.09
CA THR A 94 13.63 -3.11 -1.24
C THR A 94 12.87 -2.48 -0.07
N TYR A 95 11.71 -1.89 -0.37
CA TYR A 95 10.70 -1.51 0.61
C TYR A 95 9.33 -1.64 -0.05
N LYS A 96 8.46 -2.50 0.46
CA LYS A 96 7.10 -2.66 -0.04
C LYS A 96 6.15 -2.67 1.16
N ASN A 97 5.22 -1.75 1.21
CA ASN A 97 4.05 -1.86 2.09
C ASN A 97 2.76 -2.05 1.28
N GLU A 98 1.79 -2.63 1.94
CA GLU A 98 0.40 -2.73 1.52
C GLU A 98 -0.43 -1.70 2.26
N VAL A 99 -1.54 -1.29 1.65
CA VAL A 99 -2.56 -0.43 2.24
C VAL A 99 -3.88 -1.18 2.32
N HIS A 100 -4.57 -1.00 3.43
CA HIS A 100 -5.96 -1.39 3.61
C HIS A 100 -6.74 -0.16 4.09
N VAL A 101 -7.84 0.16 3.42
CA VAL A 101 -8.70 1.30 3.79
C VAL A 101 -10.08 0.77 4.14
N PHE A 102 -10.61 1.17 5.29
CA PHE A 102 -11.93 0.81 5.75
C PHE A 102 -12.80 2.05 5.84
N THR A 103 -13.95 1.99 5.19
CA THR A 103 -14.93 3.08 5.13
C THR A 103 -16.23 2.64 5.81
N HIS A 104 -17.08 3.60 6.13
CA HIS A 104 -18.38 3.32 6.75
C HIS A 104 -19.40 2.75 5.76
N SER A 105 -19.97 1.59 6.09
CA SER A 105 -21.10 0.98 5.39
C SER A 105 -22.33 0.84 6.30
N GLN A 106 -23.46 0.35 5.77
CA GLN A 106 -24.69 0.19 6.54
C GLN A 106 -24.55 -0.84 7.70
N SER A 107 -23.62 -1.79 7.58
CA SER A 107 -23.43 -2.89 8.53
C SER A 107 -22.14 -2.78 9.35
N GLY A 108 -21.47 -1.63 9.33
CA GLY A 108 -20.21 -1.40 10.05
C GLY A 108 -19.15 -0.78 9.15
N MET A 109 -17.93 -1.29 9.22
CA MET A 109 -16.83 -0.92 8.33
C MET A 109 -16.70 -1.94 7.19
N GLU A 110 -16.33 -1.47 6.01
CA GLU A 110 -16.03 -2.29 4.83
C GLU A 110 -14.67 -1.91 4.25
N GLU A 111 -13.87 -2.93 3.88
CA GLU A 111 -12.59 -2.71 3.20
C GLU A 111 -12.84 -2.27 1.76
N VAL A 112 -12.22 -1.16 1.38
CA VAL A 112 -12.30 -0.59 0.05
C VAL A 112 -11.05 -0.95 -0.75
N ILE A 113 -11.27 -1.30 -2.02
CA ILE A 113 -10.19 -1.61 -2.95
C ILE A 113 -9.36 -0.35 -3.23
N VAL A 114 -8.03 -0.48 -3.15
CA VAL A 114 -7.07 0.53 -3.62
C VAL A 114 -6.37 -0.01 -4.85
N GLU A 115 -6.40 0.74 -5.95
CA GLU A 115 -5.70 0.33 -7.17
C GLU A 115 -4.18 0.23 -6.93
N ASP A 116 -3.57 -0.85 -7.40
CA ASP A 116 -2.13 -1.01 -7.25
C ASP A 116 -1.35 0.10 -8.00
N PRO A 117 -0.44 0.84 -7.35
CA PRO A 117 0.23 2.00 -7.94
C PRO A 117 1.12 1.61 -9.12
N ARG A 118 1.63 0.37 -9.16
CA ARG A 118 2.40 -0.13 -10.29
C ARG A 118 1.51 -0.26 -11.51
N THR A 119 0.25 -0.68 -11.33
CA THR A 119 -0.73 -0.75 -12.40
C THR A 119 -1.09 0.64 -12.90
N VAL A 120 -1.30 1.60 -11.99
CA VAL A 120 -1.56 3.02 -12.35
C VAL A 120 -0.40 3.59 -13.18
N VAL A 121 0.84 3.38 -12.74
CA VAL A 121 2.05 3.80 -13.46
C VAL A 121 2.15 3.12 -14.82
N LEU A 122 1.95 1.80 -14.92
CA LEU A 122 2.04 1.07 -16.19
C LEU A 122 1.01 1.52 -17.22
N LYS A 123 -0.18 1.96 -16.79
CA LYS A 123 -1.23 2.48 -17.68
C LYS A 123 -0.90 3.89 -18.20
N SER A 124 -0.23 4.70 -17.39
CA SER A 124 -0.11 6.15 -17.62
C SER A 124 1.27 6.59 -18.12
N MET A 125 2.32 5.83 -17.78
CA MET A 125 3.70 6.15 -18.10
C MET A 125 4.18 5.39 -19.34
N LYS A 126 4.82 6.11 -20.26
CA LYS A 126 5.62 5.52 -21.33
C LYS A 126 7.10 5.75 -21.02
N MET A 127 7.89 4.69 -21.16
CA MET A 127 9.32 4.73 -20.89
C MET A 127 10.08 4.04 -22.01
N LYS A 128 11.20 4.66 -22.41
CA LYS A 128 12.06 4.16 -23.48
C LYS A 128 13.52 4.38 -23.11
N GLU A 129 14.33 3.33 -23.22
CA GLU A 129 15.78 3.48 -23.18
C GLU A 129 16.29 3.97 -24.55
N THR A 130 17.17 4.96 -24.52
CA THR A 130 17.81 5.54 -25.71
C THR A 130 19.33 5.41 -25.60
N ASP A 131 20.05 6.02 -26.54
CA ASP A 131 21.51 6.07 -26.47
C ASP A 131 22.01 7.12 -25.48
N GLU A 132 21.18 8.13 -25.17
CA GLU A 132 21.53 9.25 -24.29
C GLU A 132 21.09 9.01 -22.84
N GLY A 133 20.03 8.22 -22.64
CA GLY A 133 19.45 7.97 -21.32
C GLY A 133 18.07 7.32 -21.37
N THR A 134 17.35 7.43 -20.27
CA THR A 134 15.97 6.95 -20.13
C THR A 134 15.01 8.10 -20.44
N GLU A 135 14.24 7.99 -21.52
CA GLU A 135 13.12 8.88 -21.82
C GLU A 135 11.87 8.40 -21.09
N LEU A 136 11.19 9.34 -20.45
CA LEU A 136 9.96 9.13 -19.70
C LEU A 136 8.92 10.16 -20.11
N VAL A 137 7.72 9.68 -20.39
CA VAL A 137 6.52 10.50 -20.62
C VAL A 137 5.46 10.04 -19.65
N ILE A 138 4.99 10.94 -18.79
CA ILE A 138 3.94 10.69 -17.82
C ILE A 138 3.09 11.94 -17.67
N ASP A 139 1.78 11.81 -17.87
CA ASP A 139 0.85 12.94 -17.96
C ASP A 139 1.37 14.04 -18.91
N HIS A 140 1.73 15.21 -18.40
CA HIS A 140 2.29 16.33 -19.16
C HIS A 140 3.82 16.45 -19.05
N VAL A 141 4.46 15.55 -18.32
CA VAL A 141 5.90 15.55 -18.07
C VAL A 141 6.61 14.74 -19.14
N HIS A 142 7.56 15.37 -19.80
CA HIS A 142 8.50 14.75 -20.73
C HIS A 142 9.90 14.95 -20.17
N ALA A 143 10.59 13.86 -19.83
CA ALA A 143 11.90 13.90 -19.20
C ALA A 143 12.89 12.96 -19.91
N LEU A 144 14.11 13.45 -20.13
CA LEU A 144 15.27 12.62 -20.44
C LEU A 144 16.16 12.56 -19.20
N ILE A 145 16.38 11.35 -18.69
CA ILE A 145 17.28 11.09 -17.58
C ILE A 145 18.58 10.51 -18.16
N PRO A 146 19.64 11.32 -18.33
CA PRO A 146 20.85 10.91 -19.00
C PRO A 146 21.56 9.77 -18.27
N TYR A 147 22.39 9.04 -19.00
CA TYR A 147 23.37 8.14 -18.41
C TYR A 147 24.52 8.95 -17.81
N ASN A 148 24.78 8.76 -16.53
CA ASN A 148 25.82 9.53 -15.82
C ASN A 148 27.16 8.80 -15.79
N ARG A 149 27.18 7.50 -16.16
CA ARG A 149 28.37 6.66 -16.15
C ARG A 149 28.41 5.73 -17.36
N GLN A 150 29.64 5.37 -17.73
CA GLN A 150 29.90 4.38 -18.76
C GLN A 150 29.36 3.01 -18.30
N GLY A 151 28.56 2.35 -19.15
CA GLY A 151 27.95 1.05 -18.85
C GLY A 151 26.50 1.08 -18.32
N GLU A 152 25.88 2.25 -18.20
CA GLU A 152 24.44 2.37 -17.88
C GLU A 152 23.52 2.09 -19.09
N ARG A 153 24.08 2.16 -20.31
CA ARG A 153 23.34 1.89 -21.55
C ARG A 153 22.83 0.45 -21.58
N GLY A 154 21.55 0.29 -21.90
CA GLY A 154 20.90 -1.03 -22.00
C GLY A 154 20.43 -1.62 -20.66
N ILE A 155 20.66 -0.92 -19.54
CA ILE A 155 20.06 -1.30 -18.26
C ILE A 155 18.60 -0.85 -18.24
N LYS A 156 17.68 -1.81 -18.07
CA LYS A 156 16.24 -1.53 -18.00
C LYS A 156 15.88 -0.89 -16.65
N VAL A 157 15.32 0.31 -16.67
CA VAL A 157 14.75 0.94 -15.48
C VAL A 157 13.51 0.17 -15.01
N THR A 158 13.36 0.04 -13.69
CA THR A 158 12.20 -0.60 -13.04
C THR A 158 11.70 0.23 -11.87
N PHE A 159 10.53 -0.09 -11.31
CA PHE A 159 10.00 0.60 -10.13
C PHE A 159 9.34 -0.36 -9.14
N ASP A 160 9.69 -1.65 -9.22
CA ASP A 160 9.04 -2.70 -8.43
C ASP A 160 9.56 -2.78 -7.00
N ARG A 161 10.83 -2.43 -6.76
CA ARG A 161 11.49 -2.68 -5.46
C ARG A 161 11.05 -1.74 -4.35
N PHE A 162 10.60 -0.54 -4.69
CA PHE A 162 10.18 0.46 -3.72
C PHE A 162 8.74 0.85 -4.01
N VAL A 163 7.83 0.46 -3.13
CA VAL A 163 6.43 0.88 -3.11
C VAL A 163 6.11 1.29 -1.68
N LYS A 164 5.78 2.56 -1.48
CA LYS A 164 5.42 3.11 -0.17
C LYS A 164 4.12 3.89 -0.25
N TYR A 165 3.07 3.36 0.35
CA TYR A 165 1.87 4.12 0.67
C TYR A 165 2.11 5.06 1.85
N ALA A 166 1.46 6.23 1.82
CA ALA A 166 1.47 7.24 2.85
C ALA A 166 0.18 8.07 2.80
N ILE A 167 -0.12 8.74 3.91
CA ILE A 167 -1.10 9.82 3.94
C ILE A 167 -0.36 11.16 3.92
N ASP A 168 -0.72 12.04 3.00
CA ASP A 168 -0.19 13.41 2.92
C ASP A 168 -1.35 14.37 2.65
N LYS A 169 -1.50 15.39 3.52
CA LYS A 169 -2.59 16.38 3.45
C LYS A 169 -3.97 15.74 3.25
N GLN A 170 -4.31 14.74 4.07
CA GLN A 170 -5.57 13.97 4.00
C GLN A 170 -5.77 13.13 2.72
N LYS A 171 -4.79 13.07 1.81
CA LYS A 171 -4.87 12.21 0.63
C LYS A 171 -4.05 10.95 0.81
N LEU A 172 -4.60 9.83 0.35
CA LEU A 172 -3.83 8.61 0.15
C LEU A 172 -2.90 8.78 -1.06
N LYS A 173 -1.63 8.46 -0.86
CA LYS A 173 -0.60 8.50 -1.90
C LYS A 173 0.23 7.23 -1.89
N ALA A 174 0.82 6.90 -3.03
CA ALA A 174 1.87 5.90 -3.14
C ALA A 174 3.11 6.47 -3.82
N VAL A 175 4.28 6.13 -3.30
CA VAL A 175 5.59 6.49 -3.86
C VAL A 175 6.23 5.24 -4.43
N LEU A 176 6.59 5.29 -5.71
CA LEU A 176 7.47 4.32 -6.33
C LEU A 176 8.79 4.99 -6.70
N LEU A 177 9.91 4.27 -6.58
CA LEU A 177 11.21 4.78 -7.00
C LEU A 177 11.63 4.12 -8.31
N LEU A 178 11.98 4.95 -9.30
CA LEU A 178 12.56 4.50 -10.55
C LEU A 178 14.01 4.10 -10.29
N GLU A 179 14.28 2.81 -10.42
CA GLU A 179 15.56 2.18 -10.19
C GLU A 179 16.20 1.78 -11.51
N ARG A 180 17.40 2.31 -11.77
CA ARG A 180 18.23 1.88 -12.90
C ARG A 180 19.06 0.66 -12.51
N LYS A 181 19.72 0.74 -11.36
CA LYS A 181 20.54 -0.33 -10.79
C LYS A 181 20.16 -0.51 -9.34
N LYS A 182 20.36 -1.69 -8.76
CA LYS A 182 20.03 -1.97 -7.35
C LYS A 182 20.51 -0.86 -6.41
N GLY A 183 19.56 -0.13 -5.80
CA GLY A 183 19.79 0.99 -4.88
C GLY A 183 20.11 2.34 -5.54
N GLU A 184 20.14 2.41 -6.87
CA GLU A 184 20.35 3.61 -7.67
C GLU A 184 19.01 4.10 -8.23
N TYR A 185 18.40 5.03 -7.49
CA TYR A 185 17.12 5.62 -7.84
C TYR A 185 17.30 6.93 -8.59
N ILE A 186 16.79 6.99 -9.81
CA ILE A 186 16.93 8.12 -10.74
C ILE A 186 15.72 9.07 -10.73
N GLY A 187 14.68 8.70 -9.99
CA GLY A 187 13.54 9.55 -9.72
C GLY A 187 12.47 8.86 -8.89
N SER A 188 11.45 9.63 -8.54
CA SER A 188 10.27 9.20 -7.78
C SER A 188 9.01 9.42 -8.60
N LEU A 189 8.09 8.47 -8.53
CA LEU A 189 6.74 8.54 -9.06
C LEU A 189 5.77 8.59 -7.86
N ILE A 190 4.99 9.65 -7.75
CA ILE A 190 4.05 9.84 -6.63
C ILE A 190 2.64 9.77 -7.20
N VAL A 191 1.97 8.64 -6.97
CA VAL A 191 0.57 8.42 -7.32
C VAL A 191 -0.29 9.04 -6.24
N THR A 192 -1.19 9.94 -6.60
CA THR A 192 -2.26 10.45 -5.73
C THR A 192 -3.56 9.71 -6.03
N TYR A 193 -4.27 9.31 -4.97
CA TYR A 193 -5.52 8.57 -5.08
C TYR A 193 -6.73 9.45 -4.80
N GLU A 194 -7.83 9.14 -5.48
CA GLU A 194 -9.17 9.66 -5.19
C GLU A 194 -10.15 8.50 -5.01
N TYR A 195 -11.08 8.65 -4.06
CA TYR A 195 -12.15 7.69 -3.87
C TYR A 195 -13.27 7.99 -4.88
N LYS A 196 -13.50 7.05 -5.81
CA LYS A 196 -14.48 7.19 -6.88
C LYS A 196 -15.05 5.84 -7.27
N ASP A 197 -16.36 5.80 -7.51
CA ASP A 197 -17.08 4.59 -7.93
C ASP A 197 -16.88 3.40 -6.96
N GLY A 198 -16.70 3.70 -5.67
CA GLY A 198 -16.55 2.70 -4.62
C GLY A 198 -15.12 2.17 -4.40
N LEU A 199 -14.10 2.74 -5.05
CA LEU A 199 -12.70 2.35 -4.86
C LEU A 199 -11.72 3.53 -4.95
N PHE A 200 -10.51 3.38 -4.43
CA PHE A 200 -9.44 4.36 -4.60
C PHE A 200 -8.74 4.15 -5.94
N GLN A 201 -8.87 5.12 -6.84
CA GLN A 201 -8.28 5.14 -8.18
C GLN A 201 -7.09 6.10 -8.20
N GLY A 202 -5.98 5.70 -8.83
CA GLY A 202 -4.84 6.61 -9.01
C GLY A 202 -5.13 7.61 -10.13
N THR A 203 -5.26 8.90 -9.79
CA THR A 203 -5.73 9.93 -10.74
C THR A 203 -4.64 10.82 -11.31
N HIS A 204 -3.53 10.97 -10.58
CA HIS A 204 -2.43 11.87 -10.94
C HIS A 204 -1.09 11.26 -10.55
N ILE A 205 -0.05 11.42 -11.38
CA ILE A 205 1.31 10.98 -11.06
C ILE A 205 2.30 12.14 -11.16
N ASP A 206 2.83 12.57 -10.02
CA ASP A 206 3.95 13.50 -10.00
C ASP A 206 5.27 12.75 -10.23
N PHE A 207 6.11 13.30 -11.10
CA PHE A 207 7.47 12.82 -11.31
C PHE A 207 8.49 13.81 -10.72
N ILE A 208 9.37 13.31 -9.86
CA ILE A 208 10.48 14.06 -9.28
C ILE A 208 11.80 13.39 -9.68
N ARG A 209 12.66 14.13 -10.38
CA ARG A 209 14.00 13.66 -10.74
C ARG A 209 14.96 13.76 -9.55
N HIS A 210 15.86 12.78 -9.42
CA HIS A 210 16.95 12.78 -8.44
C HIS A 210 18.30 13.16 -9.06
#